data_AF-A0A7V2UMC6-F1
#
_entry.id   AF-A0A7V2UMC6-F1
#
_cell.length_a   1.000
_cell.length_b   1.000
_cell.length_c   1.000
_cell.angle_alpha   90.00
_cell.angle_beta   90.00
_cell.angle_gamma   90.00
#
_symmetry.space_group_name_H-M   'P 1'
#
loop_
_entity.id
_entity.type
_entity.pdbx_description
1 polymer ?
#
loop_
_entity_poly.entity_id
_entity_poly.type
_entity_poly.pdbx_seq_one_letter_code
_entity_poly.pdbx_strand_id
1 'polypeptide(L)'
;GGRRPADLYQNAWVEAQCAAMPNLRYVPVVSDAQPEDNWTGRTGFVHQAVLQDFPDLSGHQVYACGAPIVVESAHRDYVAAGLPDEEFYADSFTSEKDKHPAA
;
A
#
# COMPACT_ATOMS: atom_id res chain seq x y z
N GLY A 1 -2.63 3.98 -0.96
CA GLY A 1 -2.35 5.01 0.06
C GLY A 1 -2.21 6.35 -0.61
N GLY A 2 -2.47 7.43 0.10
CA GLY A 2 -2.34 8.81 -0.37
C GLY A 2 -1.46 9.64 0.57
N ARG A 3 -1.01 10.82 0.14
CA ARG A 3 -0.33 11.76 1.03
C ARG A 3 -1.34 12.50 1.89
N ARG A 4 -2.43 12.94 1.28
CA ARG A 4 -3.59 13.62 1.86
C ARG A 4 -4.86 12.79 1.68
N PRO A 5 -5.92 12.98 2.47
CA PRO A 5 -7.18 12.26 2.23
C PRO A 5 -7.78 12.52 0.85
N ALA A 6 -7.60 13.73 0.30
CA ALA A 6 -8.05 14.07 -1.05
C ALA A 6 -7.40 13.24 -2.18
N ASP A 7 -6.24 12.63 -1.92
CA ASP A 7 -5.57 11.75 -2.90
C ASP A 7 -6.29 10.40 -3.06
N LEU A 8 -7.22 10.06 -2.16
CA LEU A 8 -8.05 8.86 -2.22
C LEU A 8 -9.24 9.06 -3.18
N TYR A 9 -8.93 9.32 -4.45
CA TYR A 9 -9.86 9.84 -5.46
C TYR A 9 -11.13 8.98 -5.74
N GLN A 10 -11.12 7.69 -5.38
CA GLN A 10 -12.29 6.79 -5.49
C GLN A 10 -12.72 6.18 -4.15
N ASN A 11 -12.41 6.84 -3.02
CA ASN A 11 -12.68 6.33 -1.67
C ASN A 11 -14.13 5.83 -1.49
N ALA A 12 -15.11 6.69 -1.75
CA ALA A 12 -16.53 6.37 -1.56
C ALA A 12 -17.01 5.21 -2.47
N TRP A 13 -16.45 5.11 -3.68
CA TRP A 13 -16.80 4.02 -4.59
C TRP A 13 -16.30 2.68 -4.04
N VAL A 14 -15.04 2.62 -3.56
CA VAL A 14 -14.48 1.39 -2.97
C VAL A 14 -15.21 1.00 -1.69
N GLU A 15 -15.56 1.97 -0.84
CA GLU A 15 -16.38 1.72 0.36
C GLU A 15 -17.74 1.09 0.01
N ALA A 16 -18.41 1.58 -1.03
CA ALA A 16 -19.64 0.97 -1.53
C ALA A 16 -19.43 -0.45 -2.08
N GLN A 17 -18.29 -0.71 -2.73
CA GLN A 17 -17.94 -2.03 -3.21
C GLN A 17 -17.69 -3.03 -2.07
N CYS A 18 -17.07 -2.60 -0.96
CA CYS A 18 -16.91 -3.44 0.23
C CYS A 18 -18.25 -3.91 0.81
N ALA A 19 -19.28 -3.06 0.78
CA ALA A 19 -20.62 -3.47 1.23
C ALA A 19 -21.24 -4.56 0.34
N ALA A 20 -20.89 -4.61 -0.95
CA ALA A 20 -21.38 -5.60 -1.90
C ALA A 20 -20.55 -6.89 -1.94
N MET A 21 -19.29 -6.86 -1.49
CA MET A 21 -18.34 -7.97 -1.56
C MET A 21 -17.81 -8.32 -0.16
N PRO A 22 -18.37 -9.35 0.52
CA PRO A 22 -18.09 -9.62 1.93
C PRO A 22 -16.64 -10.00 2.24
N ASN A 23 -15.88 -10.45 1.23
CA ASN A 23 -14.47 -10.80 1.37
C ASN A 23 -13.52 -9.63 1.04
N LEU A 24 -14.04 -8.48 0.60
CA LEU A 24 -13.23 -7.31 0.27
C LEU A 24 -13.14 -6.37 1.47
N ARG A 25 -11.91 -6.18 1.99
CA ARG A 25 -11.61 -5.16 3.01
C ARG A 25 -10.77 -4.05 2.41
N TYR A 26 -11.27 -2.82 2.49
CA TYR A 26 -10.54 -1.63 2.09
C TYR A 26 -10.00 -0.89 3.32
N VAL A 27 -8.69 -0.61 3.33
CA VAL A 27 -8.03 0.13 4.41
C VAL A 27 -7.28 1.32 3.79
N PRO A 28 -7.89 2.52 3.78
CA PRO A 28 -7.21 3.72 3.31
C PRO A 28 -6.13 4.14 4.32
N VAL A 29 -4.93 4.46 3.81
CA VAL A 29 -3.78 4.91 4.61
C VAL A 29 -3.28 6.23 4.04
N VAL A 30 -3.14 7.24 4.91
CA VAL A 30 -2.72 8.59 4.56
C VAL A 30 -1.40 8.93 5.27
N SER A 31 -0.34 9.22 4.51
CA SER A 31 0.99 9.36 5.10
C SER A 31 1.27 10.73 5.75
N ASP A 32 0.55 11.77 5.34
CA ASP A 32 0.79 13.16 5.77
C ASP A 32 -0.55 13.90 5.96
N ALA A 33 -1.42 13.34 6.80
CA ALA A 33 -2.65 14.01 7.19
C ALA A 33 -2.32 15.23 8.08
N GLN A 34 -2.85 16.40 7.75
CA GLN A 34 -2.79 17.58 8.62
C GLN A 34 -4.09 17.72 9.45
N PRO A 35 -4.09 18.53 10.52
CA PRO A 35 -5.28 18.79 11.32
C PRO A 35 -6.52 19.24 10.51
N GLU A 36 -6.35 20.07 9.48
CA GLU A 36 -7.47 20.57 8.67
C GLU A 36 -8.15 19.49 7.82
N ASP A 37 -7.48 18.37 7.56
CA ASP A 37 -8.09 17.28 6.80
C ASP A 37 -9.14 16.51 7.61
N ASN A 38 -9.15 16.67 8.95
CA ASN A 38 -10.00 15.91 9.86
C ASN A 38 -9.92 14.38 9.63
N TRP A 39 -8.73 13.88 9.26
CA TRP A 39 -8.53 12.46 8.98
C TRP A 39 -8.54 11.64 10.27
N THR A 40 -9.40 10.63 10.32
CA THR A 40 -9.51 9.70 11.46
C THR A 40 -9.13 8.27 11.11
N GLY A 41 -8.66 8.02 9.89
CA GLY A 41 -8.24 6.70 9.42
C GLY A 41 -6.78 6.39 9.75
N ARG A 42 -6.24 5.35 9.11
CA ARG A 42 -4.84 4.92 9.31
C ARG A 42 -3.88 5.99 8.78
N THR A 43 -2.80 6.22 9.51
CA THR A 43 -1.71 7.11 9.09
C THR A 43 -0.41 6.36 8.86
N GLY A 44 0.53 6.97 8.13
CA GLY A 44 1.84 6.39 7.83
C GLY A 44 1.90 5.69 6.47
N PHE A 45 2.71 4.63 6.36
CA PHE A 45 2.94 3.93 5.10
C PHE A 45 2.11 2.66 4.98
N VAL A 46 1.61 2.39 3.76
CA VAL A 46 0.73 1.24 3.49
C VAL A 46 1.35 -0.09 3.92
N HIS A 47 2.63 -0.32 3.62
CA HIS A 47 3.29 -1.58 3.95
C HIS A 47 3.40 -1.83 5.46
N GLN A 48 3.61 -0.77 6.25
CA GLN A 48 3.59 -0.88 7.71
C GLN A 48 2.19 -1.16 8.24
N ALA A 49 1.15 -0.54 7.66
CA ALA A 49 -0.24 -0.83 8.04
C ALA A 49 -0.62 -2.30 7.76
N VAL A 50 -0.14 -2.88 6.66
CA VAL A 50 -0.32 -4.30 6.37
C VAL A 50 0.36 -5.16 7.43
N LEU A 51 1.61 -4.89 7.79
CA LEU A 51 2.33 -5.66 8.80
C LEU A 51 1.74 -5.57 10.21
N GLN A 52 1.09 -4.46 10.53
CA GLN A 52 0.32 -4.32 11.78
C GLN A 52 -0.92 -5.23 11.81
N ASP A 53 -1.55 -5.45 10.66
CA ASP A 53 -2.75 -6.28 10.54
C ASP A 53 -2.41 -7.76 10.31
N PHE A 54 -1.28 -8.02 9.64
CA PHE A 54 -0.79 -9.34 9.24
C PHE A 54 0.71 -9.46 9.56
N PRO A 55 1.06 -9.90 10.79
CA PRO A 55 2.46 -10.03 11.20
C PRO A 55 3.18 -11.21 10.52
N ASP A 56 2.45 -12.14 9.92
CA ASP A 56 2.95 -13.26 9.12
C ASP A 56 2.23 -13.29 7.76
N LEU A 57 3.01 -13.25 6.68
CA LEU A 57 2.51 -13.23 5.31
C LEU A 57 2.75 -14.55 4.55
N SER A 58 3.20 -15.62 5.23
CA SER A 58 3.50 -16.92 4.60
C SER A 58 2.34 -17.59 3.86
N GLY A 59 1.09 -17.25 4.21
CA GLY A 59 -0.12 -17.72 3.54
C GLY A 59 -0.76 -16.74 2.57
N HIS A 60 -0.06 -15.68 2.15
CA HIS A 60 -0.62 -14.59 1.35
C HIS A 60 0.07 -14.46 -0.01
N GLN A 61 -0.65 -13.85 -0.95
CA GLN A 61 -0.09 -13.30 -2.17
C GLN A 61 -0.23 -11.77 -2.10
N VAL A 62 0.80 -11.06 -2.54
CA VAL A 62 0.81 -9.60 -2.55
C VAL A 62 0.86 -9.10 -3.98
N TYR A 63 -0.08 -8.22 -4.30
CA TYR A 63 -0.10 -7.46 -5.55
C TYR A 63 0.14 -5.99 -5.22
N ALA A 64 1.27 -5.45 -5.68
CA ALA A 64 1.72 -4.10 -5.37
C ALA A 64 1.90 -3.24 -6.63
N CYS A 65 1.55 -1.96 -6.54
CA CYS A 65 1.76 -1.02 -7.62
C CYS A 65 2.01 0.38 -7.06
N GLY A 66 3.00 1.09 -7.59
CA GLY A 66 3.37 2.42 -7.10
C GLY A 66 4.78 2.85 -7.50
N ALA A 67 5.24 3.95 -6.90
CA ALA A 67 6.60 4.44 -7.11
C ALA A 67 7.64 3.37 -6.68
N PRO A 68 8.81 3.28 -7.36
CA PRO A 68 9.81 2.24 -7.10
C PRO A 68 10.14 2.05 -5.62
N ILE A 69 10.46 3.13 -4.91
CA ILE A 69 10.80 3.09 -3.49
C ILE A 69 9.69 2.51 -2.59
N VAL A 70 8.42 2.69 -2.97
CA VAL A 70 7.26 2.17 -2.22
C VAL A 70 7.16 0.66 -2.43
N VAL A 71 7.29 0.21 -3.68
CA VAL A 71 7.24 -1.22 -4.04
C VAL A 71 8.43 -1.96 -3.42
N GLU A 72 9.64 -1.43 -3.55
CA GLU A 72 10.86 -2.02 -2.99
C GLU A 72 10.81 -2.13 -1.45
N SER A 73 10.30 -1.09 -0.77
CA SER A 73 10.13 -1.13 0.69
C SER A 73 9.10 -2.18 1.12
N ALA A 74 7.98 -2.28 0.39
CA ALA A 74 6.97 -3.30 0.66
C ALA A 74 7.52 -4.71 0.44
N HIS A 75 8.23 -4.94 -0.67
CA HIS A 75 8.85 -6.22 -0.98
C HIS A 75 9.78 -6.68 0.14
N ARG A 76 10.76 -5.85 0.49
CA ARG A 76 11.74 -6.14 1.54
C ARG A 76 11.05 -6.48 2.87
N ASP A 77 10.10 -5.65 3.30
CA ASP A 77 9.51 -5.79 4.63
C ASP A 77 8.52 -6.96 4.68
N TYR A 78 7.83 -7.27 3.59
CA TYR A 78 6.91 -8.41 3.53
C TYR A 78 7.62 -9.76 3.43
N VAL A 79 8.71 -9.85 2.66
CA VAL A 79 9.55 -11.06 2.63
C VAL A 79 10.16 -11.31 4.01
N ALA A 80 10.59 -10.27 4.71
CA ALA A 80 11.04 -10.39 6.10
C ALA A 80 9.93 -10.86 7.07
N ALA A 81 8.66 -10.63 6.73
CA ALA A 81 7.48 -11.11 7.46
C ALA A 81 6.96 -12.47 6.95
N GLY A 82 7.76 -13.21 6.17
CA GLY A 82 7.47 -14.59 5.79
C GLY A 82 6.75 -14.76 4.45
N LEU A 83 6.49 -13.69 3.69
CA LEU A 83 5.97 -13.80 2.33
C LEU A 83 6.99 -14.54 1.43
N PRO A 84 6.61 -15.61 0.71
CA PRO A 84 7.47 -16.19 -0.32
C PRO A 84 7.78 -15.16 -1.42
N ASP A 85 9.04 -15.09 -1.86
CA ASP A 85 9.50 -14.09 -2.83
C ASP A 85 8.71 -14.19 -4.16
N GLU A 86 8.39 -15.42 -4.58
CA GLU A 86 7.58 -15.72 -5.76
C GLU A 86 6.09 -15.31 -5.63
N GLU A 87 5.60 -15.00 -4.43
CA GLU A 87 4.23 -14.55 -4.18
C GLU A 87 4.10 -13.03 -4.03
N PHE A 88 5.18 -12.29 -4.34
CA PHE A 88 5.15 -10.85 -4.49
C PHE A 88 5.12 -10.44 -5.97
N TYR A 89 3.96 -10.01 -6.43
CA TYR A 89 3.74 -9.53 -7.79
C TYR A 89 3.69 -7.99 -7.78
N ALA A 90 4.46 -7.34 -8.65
CA ALA A 90 4.50 -5.88 -8.67
C ALA A 90 4.58 -5.24 -10.05
N ASP A 91 3.93 -4.09 -10.16
CA ASP A 91 4.08 -3.15 -11.27
C ASP A 91 4.57 -1.79 -10.74
N SER A 92 5.88 -1.55 -10.92
CA SER A 92 6.54 -0.33 -10.45
C SER A 92 6.48 0.76 -11.50
N PHE A 93 6.14 1.99 -11.08
CA PHE A 93 6.15 3.20 -11.91
C PHE A 93 7.58 3.69 -12.20
N THR A 94 8.40 2.85 -12.80
CA THR A 94 9.80 3.13 -13.10
C THR A 94 9.88 4.11 -14.28
N SER A 95 10.38 5.32 -14.03
CA SER A 95 10.66 6.28 -15.09
C SER A 95 11.99 5.97 -15.78
N GLU A 96 12.24 6.55 -16.97
CA GLU A 96 13.55 6.42 -17.63
C GLU A 96 14.72 6.90 -16.75
N LYS A 97 14.50 7.94 -15.94
CA LYS A 97 15.53 8.43 -15.01
C LYS A 97 15.88 7.39 -13.95
N ASP A 98 14.91 6.60 -13.51
CA ASP A 98 15.09 5.59 -12.46
C ASP A 98 15.88 4.37 -12.95
N LYS A 99 15.92 4.12 -14.27
CA LYS A 99 16.71 3.04 -14.88
C LYS A 99 18.22 3.30 -14.86
N HIS A 100 18.61 4.56 -14.70
CA HIS A 100 20.01 4.97 -14.64
C HIS A 100 20.39 5.28 -13.19
N PRO A 101 21.13 4.39 -12.49
CA PRO A 101 21.57 4.69 -11.14
C PRO A 101 22.35 6.00 -11.14
N ALA A 102 22.09 6.84 -10.13
CA ALA A 102 22.76 8.14 -10.00
C ALA A 102 24.28 7.94 -10.01
N ALA A 103 24.95 8.65 -10.92
CA ALA A 103 26.40 8.63 -11.08
C ALA A 103 27.14 9.17 -9.85
#